data_AF-A0A7S1EXY7-F1
#
_entry.id   AF-A0A7S1EXY7-F1
#
_cell.length_a   1.000
_cell.length_b   1.000
_cell.length_c   1.000
_cell.angle_alpha   90.00
_cell.angle_beta   90.00
_cell.angle_gamma   90.00
#
_symmetry.space_group_name_H-M   'P 1'
#
loop_
_entity.id
_entity.type
_entity.pdbx_description
1 polymer ?
#
loop_
_entity_poly.entity_id
_entity_poly.type
_entity_poly.pdbx_seq_one_letter_code
_entity_poly.pdbx_strand_id
1 'polypeptide(L)'
;HFHAESVGTCVAEARSLCWMSRRGLDKRQQAALVGLFRVAADGEVAAEKARCLLSETPDFQPNPMFKSLHGRSQQRRWLGATDVYSWLSAQAHSIGIFTIEDVLSLIFPAVNDKGELHYEGFLRLVLPRDPSVAWLKEVVLRRGQRRNAEPAGIPPEASYRLTQLIECEIDVCRHLRFHRKMLNDLVVDVYAVQKFFDEPGASWSMAHHLCPGVSSETIQRVLVDELQALTSAQCAALLRRLSPGNQGVAPMDEIAKLLCGPPPELSSLQQSQRERNGSVSPLHAASFLTVGQASPTA
;
A
#
# COMPACT_ATOMS: atom_id res chain seq x y z
N HIS A 1 37.08 41.14 -10.15
CA HIS A 1 35.97 40.39 -10.78
C HIS A 1 35.31 39.37 -9.82
N PHE A 2 35.24 39.65 -8.51
CA PHE A 2 34.87 38.66 -7.47
C PHE A 2 33.68 39.06 -6.58
N HIS A 3 32.85 40.03 -6.97
CA HIS A 3 31.77 40.55 -6.09
C HIS A 3 30.33 40.40 -6.64
N ALA A 4 30.12 39.72 -7.77
CA ALA A 4 28.78 39.63 -8.38
C ALA A 4 27.97 38.37 -7.97
N GLU A 5 28.58 37.33 -7.41
CA GLU A 5 27.88 36.06 -7.13
C GLU A 5 27.17 36.03 -5.76
N SER A 6 27.52 36.92 -4.82
CA SER A 6 26.97 36.88 -3.46
C SER A 6 25.58 37.53 -3.32
N VAL A 7 25.12 38.31 -4.29
CA VAL A 7 23.83 39.03 -4.21
C VAL A 7 22.66 38.17 -4.73
N GLY A 8 22.95 37.21 -5.62
CA GLY A 8 21.92 36.33 -6.20
C GLY A 8 21.33 35.32 -5.21
N THR A 9 22.14 34.81 -4.28
CA THR A 9 21.71 33.80 -3.29
C THR A 9 20.78 34.37 -2.23
N CYS A 10 21.03 35.59 -1.71
CA CYS A 10 20.17 36.20 -0.70
C CYS A 10 18.76 36.54 -1.22
N VAL A 11 18.62 36.91 -2.50
CA VAL A 11 17.30 37.22 -3.09
C VAL A 11 16.49 35.94 -3.37
N ALA A 12 17.15 34.84 -3.74
CA ALA A 12 16.51 33.55 -3.90
C ALA A 12 15.97 32.99 -2.56
N GLU A 13 16.75 33.10 -1.48
CA GLU A 13 16.30 32.70 -0.14
C GLU A 13 15.13 33.55 0.38
N ALA A 14 15.17 34.87 0.19
CA ALA A 14 14.07 35.75 0.63
C ALA A 14 12.76 35.50 -0.13
N ARG A 15 12.83 35.18 -1.43
CA ARG A 15 11.67 34.77 -2.23
C ARG A 15 11.13 33.42 -1.81
N SER A 16 12.01 32.44 -1.53
CA SER A 16 11.63 31.13 -1.01
C SER A 16 10.87 31.25 0.32
N LEU A 17 11.34 32.08 1.25
CA LEU A 17 10.72 32.29 2.56
C LEU A 17 9.33 32.95 2.48
N CYS A 18 9.14 33.93 1.60
CA CYS A 18 7.83 34.60 1.44
C CYS A 18 6.78 33.71 0.76
N TRP A 19 7.23 32.79 -0.10
CA TRP A 19 6.34 31.89 -0.82
C TRP A 19 5.84 30.73 0.05
N MET A 20 6.67 30.24 0.98
CA MET A 20 6.30 29.17 1.92
C MET A 20 5.10 29.53 2.81
N SER A 21 4.99 30.78 3.28
CA SER A 21 3.83 31.21 4.09
C SER A 21 2.50 31.27 3.32
N ARG A 22 2.49 31.26 1.98
CA ARG A 22 1.25 31.39 1.20
C ARG A 22 0.47 30.08 1.05
N ARG A 23 1.12 28.92 1.22
CA ARG A 23 0.49 27.60 1.05
C ARG A 23 -0.27 27.11 2.30
N GLY A 24 -0.38 27.93 3.34
CA GLY A 24 -1.22 27.65 4.51
C GLY A 24 -0.64 26.65 5.52
N LEU A 25 0.56 26.11 5.28
CA LEU A 25 1.31 25.28 6.22
C LEU A 25 2.56 26.03 6.69
N ASP A 26 2.92 25.87 7.98
CA ASP A 26 4.22 26.33 8.47
C ASP A 26 5.36 25.40 7.99
N LYS A 27 6.62 25.82 8.25
CA LYS A 27 7.80 25.07 7.81
C LYS A 27 7.88 23.65 8.39
N ARG A 28 7.43 23.44 9.63
CA ARG A 28 7.46 22.13 10.30
C ARG A 28 6.39 21.21 9.72
N GLN A 29 5.18 21.74 9.52
CA GLN A 29 4.07 21.04 8.88
C GLN A 29 4.42 20.62 7.46
N GLN A 30 5.02 21.53 6.69
CA GLN A 30 5.48 21.25 5.33
C GLN A 30 6.56 20.17 5.31
N ALA A 31 7.57 20.26 6.19
CA ALA A 31 8.62 19.25 6.29
C ALA A 31 8.06 17.87 6.66
N ALA A 32 7.09 17.82 7.58
CA ALA A 32 6.42 16.59 7.97
C ALA A 32 5.63 15.96 6.80
N LEU A 33 4.89 16.77 6.05
CA LEU A 33 4.11 16.35 4.88
C LEU A 33 5.00 15.82 3.76
N VAL A 34 6.08 16.56 3.46
CA VAL A 34 7.11 16.14 2.51
C VAL A 34 7.76 14.83 2.95
N GLY A 35 8.05 14.67 4.24
CA GLY A 35 8.58 13.42 4.79
C GLY A 35 7.65 12.24 4.53
N LEU A 36 6.34 12.42 4.76
CA LEU A 36 5.32 11.40 4.46
C LEU A 36 5.31 11.04 2.96
N PHE A 37 5.31 12.03 2.06
CA PHE A 37 5.32 11.77 0.62
C PHE A 37 6.61 11.10 0.13
N ARG A 38 7.76 11.44 0.72
CA ARG A 38 9.02 10.79 0.42
C ARG A 38 9.00 9.31 0.82
N VAL A 39 8.54 8.99 2.03
CA VAL A 39 8.37 7.59 2.47
C VAL A 39 7.41 6.84 1.56
N ALA A 40 6.29 7.46 1.17
CA ALA A 40 5.34 6.85 0.23
C ALA A 40 5.96 6.59 -1.15
N ALA A 41 6.76 7.53 -1.67
CA ALA A 41 7.44 7.40 -2.94
C ALA A 41 8.50 6.29 -2.92
N ASP A 42 9.40 6.31 -1.93
CA ASP A 42 10.48 5.33 -1.80
C ASP A 42 9.91 3.93 -1.55
N GLY A 43 8.85 3.85 -0.75
CA GLY A 43 8.10 2.62 -0.52
C GLY A 43 7.47 2.06 -1.80
N GLU A 44 6.90 2.90 -2.66
CA GLU A 44 6.35 2.45 -3.94
C GLU A 44 7.46 1.98 -4.91
N VAL A 45 8.63 2.62 -4.92
CA VAL A 45 9.78 2.16 -5.72
C VAL A 45 10.21 0.75 -5.29
N ALA A 46 10.33 0.53 -3.97
CA ALA A 46 10.70 -0.78 -3.42
C ALA A 46 9.62 -1.85 -3.69
N ALA A 47 8.35 -1.51 -3.46
CA ALA A 47 7.23 -2.40 -3.71
C ALA A 47 7.12 -2.77 -5.20
N GLU A 48 7.29 -1.80 -6.11
CA GLU A 48 7.24 -2.05 -7.55
C GLU A 48 8.34 -3.01 -8.00
N LYS A 49 9.57 -2.85 -7.47
CA LYS A 49 10.65 -3.81 -7.72
C LYS A 49 10.27 -5.22 -7.25
N ALA A 50 9.65 -5.36 -6.08
CA ALA A 50 9.19 -6.65 -5.58
C ALA A 50 8.04 -7.24 -6.44
N ARG A 51 7.09 -6.42 -6.92
CA ARG A 51 6.03 -6.85 -7.84
C ARG A 51 6.60 -7.35 -9.18
N CYS A 52 7.63 -6.68 -9.71
CA CYS A 52 8.33 -7.13 -10.91
C CYS A 52 8.99 -8.51 -10.70
N LEU A 53 9.76 -8.70 -9.63
CA LEU A 53 10.39 -9.98 -9.31
C LEU A 53 9.38 -11.12 -9.14
N LEU A 54 8.25 -10.85 -8.46
CA LEU A 54 7.16 -11.81 -8.35
C LEU A 54 6.55 -12.15 -9.73
N SER A 55 6.38 -11.15 -10.60
CA SER A 55 5.80 -11.32 -11.94
C SER A 55 6.73 -12.04 -12.92
N GLU A 56 8.04 -11.86 -12.77
CA GLU A 56 9.05 -12.57 -13.55
C GLU A 56 9.10 -14.06 -13.21
N THR A 57 8.67 -14.45 -12.00
CA THR A 57 8.63 -15.84 -11.56
C THR A 57 7.73 -16.69 -12.49
N PRO A 58 8.27 -17.69 -13.21
CA PRO A 58 7.55 -18.37 -14.29
C PRO A 58 6.24 -19.04 -13.85
N ASP A 59 6.22 -19.62 -12.66
CA ASP A 59 5.05 -20.31 -12.11
C ASP A 59 4.15 -19.42 -11.25
N PHE A 60 4.44 -18.12 -11.13
CA PHE A 60 3.52 -17.20 -10.48
C PHE A 60 2.23 -17.04 -11.28
N GLN A 61 1.12 -17.40 -10.63
CA GLN A 61 -0.23 -17.24 -11.17
C GLN A 61 -1.11 -16.58 -10.12
N PRO A 62 -1.63 -15.37 -10.37
CA PRO A 62 -2.38 -14.63 -9.36
C PRO A 62 -3.65 -15.35 -8.87
N ASN A 63 -4.39 -16.05 -9.75
CA ASN A 63 -5.64 -16.70 -9.33
C ASN A 63 -5.44 -17.88 -8.36
N PRO A 64 -4.57 -18.88 -8.66
CA PRO A 64 -4.22 -19.91 -7.68
C PRO A 64 -3.64 -19.34 -6.39
N MET A 65 -2.80 -18.30 -6.50
CA MET A 65 -2.25 -17.61 -5.32
C MET A 65 -3.37 -17.00 -4.46
N PHE A 66 -4.30 -16.27 -5.07
CA PHE A 66 -5.45 -15.71 -4.36
C PHE A 66 -6.30 -16.79 -3.69
N LYS A 67 -6.58 -17.90 -4.38
CA LYS A 67 -7.31 -19.05 -3.80
C LYS A 67 -6.57 -19.65 -2.59
N SER A 68 -5.26 -19.80 -2.69
CA SER A 68 -4.45 -20.39 -1.61
C SER A 68 -4.45 -19.55 -0.31
N LEU A 69 -4.60 -18.22 -0.43
CA LEU A 69 -4.69 -17.31 0.72
C LEU A 69 -5.98 -17.54 1.54
N HIS A 70 -7.04 -18.14 0.97
CA HIS A 70 -8.28 -18.45 1.69
C HIS A 70 -8.10 -19.57 2.73
N GLY A 71 -6.97 -20.30 2.67
CA GLY A 71 -6.72 -21.46 3.53
C GLY A 71 -7.88 -22.46 3.46
N ARG A 72 -8.48 -22.75 4.62
CA ARG A 72 -9.62 -23.69 4.74
C ARG A 72 -10.97 -23.10 4.32
N SER A 73 -11.05 -21.78 4.09
CA SER A 73 -12.31 -21.06 3.85
C SER A 73 -12.55 -20.79 2.36
N GLN A 74 -12.50 -21.84 1.54
CA GLN A 74 -12.60 -21.72 0.07
C GLN A 74 -13.99 -21.26 -0.45
N GLN A 75 -14.99 -21.15 0.42
CA GLN A 75 -16.34 -20.72 0.02
C GLN A 75 -16.45 -19.20 -0.18
N ARG A 76 -15.54 -18.42 0.39
CA ARG A 76 -15.54 -16.95 0.23
C ARG A 76 -14.88 -16.56 -1.09
N ARG A 77 -15.36 -15.48 -1.72
CA ARG A 77 -14.76 -14.89 -2.94
C ARG A 77 -13.82 -13.72 -2.63
N TRP A 78 -13.53 -13.51 -1.34
CA TRP A 78 -12.78 -12.39 -0.82
C TRP A 78 -11.91 -12.84 0.35
N LEU A 79 -10.84 -12.09 0.59
CA LEU A 79 -9.91 -12.29 1.69
C LEU A 79 -10.07 -11.18 2.74
N GLY A 80 -9.99 -11.52 4.02
CA GLY A 80 -9.78 -10.57 5.10
C GLY A 80 -8.30 -10.50 5.50
N ALA A 81 -7.95 -9.55 6.38
CA ALA A 81 -6.58 -9.48 6.91
C ALA A 81 -6.20 -10.76 7.66
N THR A 82 -7.15 -11.42 8.33
CA THR A 82 -6.91 -12.68 9.05
C THR A 82 -6.49 -13.81 8.12
N ASP A 83 -7.07 -13.87 6.91
CA ASP A 83 -6.74 -14.91 5.93
C ASP A 83 -5.28 -14.71 5.45
N VAL A 84 -4.92 -13.47 5.10
CA VAL A 84 -3.55 -13.09 4.71
C VAL A 84 -2.55 -13.31 5.85
N TYR A 85 -2.89 -12.88 7.07
CA TYR A 85 -2.05 -13.05 8.26
C TYR A 85 -1.78 -14.53 8.57
N SER A 86 -2.82 -15.36 8.50
CA SER A 86 -2.71 -16.80 8.77
C SER A 86 -1.82 -17.48 7.72
N TRP A 87 -1.98 -17.11 6.44
CA TRP A 87 -1.12 -17.61 5.38
C TRP A 87 0.34 -17.19 5.56
N LEU A 88 0.61 -15.92 5.89
CA LEU A 88 1.96 -15.42 6.16
C LEU A 88 2.61 -16.15 7.34
N SER A 89 1.85 -16.35 8.42
CA SER A 89 2.31 -17.04 9.63
C SER A 89 2.67 -18.51 9.37
N ALA A 90 2.14 -19.10 8.29
CA ALA A 90 2.45 -20.47 7.88
C ALA A 90 3.68 -20.56 6.94
N GLN A 91 4.24 -19.43 6.50
CA GLN A 91 5.40 -19.44 5.60
C GLN A 91 6.69 -19.72 6.35
N ALA A 92 7.50 -20.65 5.83
CA ALA A 92 8.80 -21.01 6.42
C ALA A 92 9.81 -19.84 6.42
N HIS A 93 9.59 -18.84 5.55
CA HIS A 93 10.52 -17.74 5.28
C HIS A 93 10.05 -16.40 5.85
N SER A 94 9.07 -16.42 6.76
CA SER A 94 8.62 -15.21 7.46
C SER A 94 9.72 -14.74 8.41
N ILE A 95 10.42 -13.64 8.07
CA ILE A 95 11.54 -13.13 8.87
C ILE A 95 11.04 -12.11 9.90
N GLY A 96 9.94 -11.42 9.60
CA GLY A 96 9.39 -10.37 10.44
C GLY A 96 8.33 -10.84 11.44
N ILE A 97 8.33 -10.23 12.63
CA ILE A 97 7.15 -10.20 13.50
C ILE A 97 6.21 -9.14 12.92
N PHE A 98 5.05 -9.54 12.40
CA PHE A 98 3.98 -8.65 11.98
C PHE A 98 2.73 -8.88 12.81
N THR A 99 1.93 -7.83 12.97
CA THR A 99 0.62 -7.92 13.64
C THR A 99 -0.50 -8.02 12.60
N ILE A 100 -1.70 -8.38 13.06
CA ILE A 100 -2.90 -8.31 12.21
C ILE A 100 -3.18 -6.87 11.75
N GLU A 101 -2.86 -5.86 12.56
CA GLU A 101 -3.01 -4.45 12.23
C GLU A 101 -2.08 -4.02 11.09
N ASP A 102 -0.86 -4.58 11.05
CA ASP A 102 0.08 -4.35 9.96
C ASP A 102 -0.48 -4.92 8.64
N VAL A 103 -1.04 -6.14 8.67
CA VAL A 103 -1.67 -6.76 7.49
C VAL A 103 -2.92 -5.98 7.05
N LEU A 104 -3.74 -5.51 8.01
CA LEU A 104 -4.88 -4.65 7.71
C LEU A 104 -4.43 -3.36 7.02
N SER A 105 -3.39 -2.71 7.54
CA SER A 105 -2.82 -1.48 6.96
C SER A 105 -2.32 -1.68 5.53
N LEU A 106 -1.79 -2.88 5.24
CA LEU A 106 -1.31 -3.27 3.91
C LEU A 106 -2.44 -3.48 2.91
N ILE A 107 -3.50 -4.21 3.28
CA ILE A 107 -4.60 -4.49 2.33
C ILE A 107 -5.57 -3.31 2.20
N PHE A 108 -5.58 -2.38 3.16
CA PHE A 108 -6.54 -1.27 3.23
C PHE A 108 -6.72 -0.48 1.92
N PRO A 109 -5.66 -0.15 1.15
CA PRO A 109 -5.83 0.56 -0.12
C PRO A 109 -6.54 -0.25 -1.22
N ALA A 110 -6.69 -1.57 -1.04
CA ALA A 110 -7.20 -2.50 -2.03
C ALA A 110 -8.52 -3.19 -1.64
N VAL A 111 -8.97 -3.02 -0.39
CA VAL A 111 -10.27 -3.55 0.06
C VAL A 111 -11.42 -2.63 -0.35
N ASN A 112 -12.64 -3.18 -0.38
CA ASN A 112 -13.87 -2.38 -0.48
C ASN A 112 -14.26 -1.76 0.88
N ASP A 113 -15.38 -1.05 0.92
CA ASP A 113 -15.90 -0.39 2.14
C ASP A 113 -16.23 -1.38 3.28
N LYS A 114 -16.33 -2.68 2.97
CA LYS A 114 -16.57 -3.75 3.95
C LYS A 114 -15.27 -4.36 4.49
N GLY A 115 -14.11 -3.88 4.04
CA GLY A 115 -12.82 -4.47 4.39
C GLY A 115 -12.52 -5.79 3.69
N GLU A 116 -13.22 -6.10 2.60
CA GLU A 116 -13.06 -7.33 1.84
C GLU A 116 -12.08 -7.13 0.68
N LEU A 117 -11.01 -7.92 0.63
CA LEU A 117 -10.04 -7.94 -0.46
C LEU A 117 -10.52 -8.91 -1.54
N HIS A 118 -11.18 -8.37 -2.57
CA HIS A 118 -11.59 -9.15 -3.76
C HIS A 118 -10.39 -9.43 -4.68
N TYR A 119 -10.58 -10.34 -5.64
CA TYR A 119 -9.52 -10.72 -6.57
C TYR A 119 -8.91 -9.52 -7.32
N GLU A 120 -9.74 -8.56 -7.73
CA GLU A 120 -9.25 -7.33 -8.37
C GLU A 120 -8.36 -6.49 -7.45
N GLY A 121 -8.73 -6.34 -6.18
CA GLY A 121 -7.91 -5.69 -5.17
C GLY A 121 -6.58 -6.42 -4.97
N PHE A 122 -6.62 -7.76 -4.93
CA PHE A 122 -5.42 -8.58 -4.87
C PHE A 122 -4.51 -8.35 -6.08
N LEU A 123 -5.06 -8.31 -7.31
CA LEU A 123 -4.29 -7.99 -8.51
C LEU A 123 -3.62 -6.61 -8.41
N ARG A 124 -4.31 -5.61 -7.85
CA ARG A 124 -3.74 -4.28 -7.61
C ARG A 124 -2.55 -4.30 -6.63
N LEU A 125 -2.52 -5.23 -5.68
CA LEU A 125 -1.42 -5.38 -4.73
C LEU A 125 -0.19 -6.06 -5.35
N VAL A 126 -0.41 -7.10 -6.17
CA VAL A 126 0.68 -8.00 -6.60
C VAL A 126 1.23 -7.73 -8.00
N LEU A 127 0.48 -7.04 -8.87
CA LEU A 127 0.91 -6.79 -10.26
C LEU A 127 1.67 -5.46 -10.38
N PRO A 128 2.68 -5.38 -11.28
CA PRO A 128 3.38 -4.15 -11.59
C PRO A 128 2.43 -3.02 -11.99
N ARG A 129 2.75 -1.81 -11.52
CA ARG A 129 1.99 -0.58 -11.77
C ARG A 129 2.74 0.40 -12.68
N ASP A 130 4.05 0.24 -12.84
CA ASP A 130 4.85 1.11 -13.69
C ASP A 130 4.56 0.84 -15.17
N PRO A 131 4.15 1.86 -15.94
CA PRO A 131 3.82 1.70 -17.36
C PRO A 131 5.00 1.21 -18.21
N SER A 132 6.24 1.48 -17.80
CA SER A 132 7.44 1.00 -18.52
C SER A 132 7.57 -0.52 -18.54
N VAL A 133 6.93 -1.22 -17.59
CA VAL A 133 6.92 -2.68 -17.46
C VAL A 133 5.51 -3.26 -17.62
N ALA A 134 4.59 -2.53 -18.27
CA ALA A 134 3.21 -2.99 -18.48
C ALA A 134 3.12 -4.37 -19.18
N TRP A 135 4.11 -4.72 -20.00
CA TRP A 135 4.20 -6.02 -20.65
C TRP A 135 4.28 -7.19 -19.66
N LEU A 136 4.91 -7.03 -18.48
CA LEU A 136 4.98 -8.07 -17.46
C LEU A 136 3.59 -8.42 -16.94
N LYS A 137 2.76 -7.40 -16.72
CA LYS A 137 1.36 -7.56 -16.30
C LYS A 137 0.59 -8.43 -17.29
N GLU A 138 0.72 -8.16 -18.59
CA GLU A 138 0.08 -8.96 -19.63
C GLU A 138 0.57 -10.41 -19.65
N VAL A 139 1.87 -10.63 -19.53
CA VAL A 139 2.47 -11.97 -19.50
C VAL A 139 1.93 -12.78 -18.33
N VAL A 140 1.89 -12.20 -17.12
CA VAL A 140 1.36 -12.87 -15.92
C VAL A 140 -0.11 -13.24 -16.10
N LEU A 141 -0.93 -12.32 -16.62
CA LEU A 141 -2.36 -12.57 -16.84
C LEU A 141 -2.60 -13.66 -17.90
N ARG A 142 -1.78 -13.71 -18.97
CA ARG A 142 -1.86 -14.77 -19.99
C ARG A 142 -1.44 -16.14 -19.45
N ARG A 143 -0.45 -16.21 -18.54
CA ARG A 143 -0.04 -17.47 -17.90
C ARG A 143 -1.20 -18.14 -17.17
N GLY A 144 -2.00 -17.36 -16.46
CA GLY A 144 -3.17 -17.85 -15.71
C GLY A 144 -4.28 -18.46 -16.57
N GLN A 145 -4.32 -18.16 -17.88
CA GLN A 145 -5.35 -18.68 -18.80
C GLN A 145 -5.00 -20.06 -19.39
N ARG A 146 -3.72 -20.48 -19.35
CA ARG A 146 -3.23 -21.64 -20.10
C ARG A 146 -3.27 -22.97 -19.34
N ARG A 147 -3.40 -22.96 -18.00
CA ARG A 147 -3.39 -24.19 -17.20
C ARG A 147 -4.82 -24.51 -16.72
N ASN A 148 -5.43 -25.55 -17.30
CA ASN A 148 -6.72 -26.09 -16.85
C ASN A 148 -6.59 -26.98 -15.60
N ALA A 149 -5.37 -27.38 -15.23
CA ALA A 149 -5.12 -28.17 -14.04
C ALA A 149 -4.96 -27.24 -12.83
N GLU A 150 -5.83 -27.40 -11.82
CA GLU A 150 -5.64 -26.79 -10.50
C GLU A 150 -4.29 -27.27 -9.93
N PRO A 151 -3.31 -26.38 -9.72
CA PRO A 151 -2.04 -26.79 -9.15
C PRO A 151 -2.25 -27.26 -7.71
N ALA A 152 -1.52 -28.32 -7.32
CA ALA A 152 -1.61 -28.90 -5.98
C ALA A 152 -1.13 -27.96 -4.84
N GLY A 153 -0.61 -26.77 -5.18
CA GLY A 153 -0.14 -25.78 -4.23
C GLY A 153 0.54 -24.59 -4.92
N ILE A 154 0.96 -23.62 -4.11
CA ILE A 154 1.77 -22.49 -4.56
C ILE A 154 3.22 -22.98 -4.74
N PRO A 155 3.88 -22.68 -5.86
CA PRO A 155 5.31 -22.92 -6.01
C PRO A 155 6.13 -22.21 -4.91
N PRO A 156 7.13 -22.86 -4.30
CA PRO A 156 7.90 -22.27 -3.20
C PRO A 156 8.51 -20.90 -3.51
N GLU A 157 9.08 -20.72 -4.71
CA GLU A 157 9.65 -19.43 -5.14
C GLU A 157 8.60 -18.33 -5.22
N ALA A 158 7.42 -18.62 -5.79
CA ALA A 158 6.33 -17.65 -5.87
C ALA A 158 5.81 -17.28 -4.47
N SER A 159 5.76 -18.24 -3.55
CA SER A 159 5.39 -18.01 -2.14
C SER A 159 6.40 -17.09 -1.47
N TYR A 160 7.70 -17.38 -1.62
CA TYR A 160 8.79 -16.57 -1.09
C TYR A 160 8.74 -15.13 -1.60
N ARG A 161 8.61 -14.93 -2.93
CA ARG A 161 8.53 -13.59 -3.52
C ARG A 161 7.29 -12.81 -3.06
N LEU A 162 6.16 -13.49 -2.89
CA LEU A 162 4.97 -12.84 -2.34
C LEU A 162 5.17 -12.43 -0.87
N THR A 163 5.82 -13.27 -0.06
CA THR A 163 6.19 -12.91 1.31
C THR A 163 7.08 -11.66 1.33
N GLN A 164 8.12 -11.59 0.48
CA GLN A 164 8.99 -10.42 0.38
C GLN A 164 8.24 -9.15 0.00
N LEU A 165 7.31 -9.23 -0.96
CA LEU A 165 6.47 -8.10 -1.35
C LEU A 165 5.61 -7.61 -0.17
N ILE A 166 5.00 -8.54 0.57
CA ILE A 166 4.14 -8.22 1.71
C ILE A 166 4.96 -7.61 2.86
N GLU A 167 6.13 -8.17 3.18
CA GLU A 167 7.04 -7.62 4.19
C GLU A 167 7.48 -6.20 3.83
N CYS A 168 7.82 -5.96 2.56
CA CYS A 168 8.18 -4.63 2.06
C CYS A 168 7.04 -3.62 2.28
N GLU A 169 5.81 -3.97 1.92
CA GLU A 169 4.66 -3.06 2.08
C GLU A 169 4.28 -2.87 3.57
N ILE A 170 4.45 -3.88 4.42
CA ILE A 170 4.27 -3.73 5.88
C ILE A 170 5.27 -2.71 6.45
N ASP A 171 6.54 -2.79 6.05
CA ASP A 171 7.56 -1.84 6.49
C ASP A 171 7.22 -0.40 6.09
N VAL A 172 6.79 -0.21 4.85
CA VAL A 172 6.28 1.09 4.37
C VAL A 172 5.08 1.56 5.17
N CYS A 173 4.11 0.69 5.46
CA CYS A 173 2.95 1.03 6.28
C CYS A 173 3.33 1.49 7.69
N ARG A 174 4.36 0.90 8.31
CA ARG A 174 4.87 1.31 9.63
C ARG A 174 5.51 2.68 9.58
N HIS A 175 6.35 2.95 8.58
CA HIS A 175 6.92 4.29 8.39
C HIS A 175 5.85 5.34 8.10
N LEU A 176 4.86 5.03 7.25
CA LEU A 176 3.71 5.91 7.02
C LEU A 176 2.96 6.19 8.32
N ARG A 177 2.68 5.18 9.16
CA ARG A 177 2.02 5.36 10.46
C ARG A 177 2.78 6.36 11.36
N PHE A 178 4.11 6.28 11.40
CA PHE A 178 4.95 7.25 12.12
C PHE A 178 4.77 8.68 11.59
N HIS A 179 4.83 8.87 10.26
CA HIS A 179 4.67 10.19 9.66
C HIS A 179 3.26 10.77 9.81
N ARG A 180 2.22 9.93 9.74
CA ARG A 180 0.83 10.34 10.01
C ARG A 180 0.66 10.84 11.44
N LYS A 181 1.24 10.13 12.41
CA LYS A 181 1.22 10.58 13.81
C LYS A 181 1.86 11.96 13.94
N MET A 182 3.02 12.17 13.32
CA MET A 182 3.70 13.47 13.33
C MET A 182 2.85 14.58 12.68
N LEU A 183 2.12 14.31 11.59
CA LEU A 183 1.20 15.27 10.99
C LEU A 183 0.00 15.59 11.91
N ASN A 184 -0.55 14.57 12.57
CA ASN A 184 -1.63 14.75 13.54
C ASN A 184 -1.18 15.61 14.74
N ASP A 185 0.03 15.36 15.26
CA ASP A 185 0.62 16.15 16.35
C ASP A 185 0.84 17.62 15.94
N LEU A 186 1.01 17.89 14.64
CA LEU A 186 1.14 19.23 14.06
C LEU A 186 -0.18 19.80 13.54
N VAL A 187 -1.31 19.13 13.80
CA VAL A 187 -2.67 19.53 13.41
C VAL A 187 -2.78 19.79 11.89
N VAL A 188 -2.12 18.96 11.08
CA VAL A 188 -2.23 19.00 9.62
C VAL A 188 -3.38 18.08 9.19
N ASP A 189 -4.48 18.67 8.75
CA ASP A 189 -5.63 17.95 8.21
C ASP A 189 -5.62 17.86 6.68
N VAL A 190 -6.55 17.10 6.12
CA VAL A 190 -6.69 16.90 4.66
C VAL A 190 -6.95 18.22 3.94
N TYR A 191 -7.67 19.15 4.57
CA TYR A 191 -7.97 20.47 3.99
C TYR A 191 -6.71 21.33 3.88
N ALA A 192 -5.85 21.32 4.90
CA ALA A 192 -4.58 22.01 4.87
C ALA A 192 -3.65 21.41 3.79
N VAL A 193 -3.68 20.09 3.57
CA VAL A 193 -2.95 19.44 2.46
C VAL A 193 -3.53 19.81 1.10
N GLN A 194 -4.85 19.89 0.97
CA GLN A 194 -5.49 20.36 -0.27
C GLN A 194 -5.05 21.80 -0.59
N LYS A 195 -5.20 22.70 0.38
CA LYS A 195 -4.75 24.11 0.28
C LYS A 195 -3.27 24.23 -0.01
N PHE A 196 -2.46 23.29 0.50
CA PHE A 196 -1.04 23.24 0.21
C PHE A 196 -0.76 23.01 -1.27
N PHE A 197 -1.59 22.27 -2.01
CA PHE A 197 -1.43 22.07 -3.45
C PHE A 197 -2.16 23.11 -4.30
N ASP A 198 -3.15 23.83 -3.76
CA ASP A 198 -3.85 24.89 -4.46
C ASP A 198 -2.90 26.00 -4.95
N GLU A 199 -3.13 26.50 -6.16
CA GLU A 199 -2.36 27.61 -6.70
C GLU A 199 -2.71 28.92 -5.98
N PRO A 200 -1.71 29.67 -5.49
CA PRO A 200 -1.96 30.98 -4.88
C PRO A 200 -2.50 31.95 -5.94
N GLY A 201 -3.81 32.21 -5.90
CA GLY A 201 -4.50 33.11 -6.83
C GLY A 201 -5.36 32.41 -7.88
N ALA A 202 -5.38 31.07 -7.93
CA ALA A 202 -6.41 30.38 -8.69
C ALA A 202 -7.77 30.68 -8.03
N SER A 203 -8.63 31.38 -8.77
CA SER A 203 -10.03 31.57 -8.37
C SER A 203 -10.62 30.19 -8.19
N TRP A 204 -11.25 29.95 -7.03
CA TRP A 204 -11.93 28.69 -6.71
C TRP A 204 -13.09 28.52 -7.69
N SER A 205 -12.79 27.99 -8.86
CA SER A 205 -13.77 27.68 -9.88
C SER A 205 -14.75 26.70 -9.26
N MET A 206 -16.06 26.89 -9.49
CA MET A 206 -17.09 25.97 -9.01
C MET A 206 -16.85 24.51 -9.44
N ALA A 207 -16.05 24.29 -10.49
CA ALA A 207 -15.63 22.96 -10.92
C ALA A 207 -14.81 22.20 -9.87
N HIS A 208 -14.02 22.88 -9.02
CA HIS A 208 -13.23 22.23 -7.96
C HIS A 208 -14.09 21.60 -6.86
N HIS A 209 -15.34 22.05 -6.68
CA HIS A 209 -16.26 21.42 -5.74
C HIS A 209 -16.82 20.09 -6.24
N LEU A 210 -16.81 19.85 -7.56
CA LEU A 210 -17.39 18.65 -8.17
C LEU A 210 -16.40 17.49 -8.26
N CYS A 211 -15.09 17.79 -8.28
CA CYS A 211 -14.04 16.77 -8.28
C CYS A 211 -12.83 17.25 -7.46
N PRO A 212 -12.82 17.02 -6.14
CA PRO A 212 -11.67 17.35 -5.32
C PRO A 212 -10.54 16.37 -5.67
N GLY A 213 -9.60 16.83 -6.49
CA GLY A 213 -8.41 16.08 -6.88
C GLY A 213 -7.25 17.03 -7.13
N VAL A 214 -6.03 16.53 -6.91
CA VAL A 214 -4.80 17.26 -7.23
C VAL A 214 -4.25 16.69 -8.54
N SER A 215 -4.00 17.55 -9.52
CA SER A 215 -3.43 17.12 -10.79
C SER A 215 -2.00 16.61 -10.58
N SER A 216 -1.59 15.62 -11.37
CA SER A 216 -0.22 15.08 -11.29
C SER A 216 0.85 16.14 -11.57
N GLU A 217 0.57 17.06 -12.49
CA GLU A 217 1.43 18.19 -12.83
C GLU A 217 1.59 19.15 -11.66
N THR A 218 0.52 19.37 -10.88
CA THR A 218 0.56 20.21 -9.69
C THR A 218 1.43 19.57 -8.62
N ILE A 219 1.26 18.27 -8.35
CA ILE A 219 2.10 17.54 -7.39
C ILE A 219 3.56 17.61 -7.82
N GLN A 220 3.85 17.37 -9.10
CA GLN A 220 5.21 17.43 -9.64
C GLN A 220 5.83 18.82 -9.49
N ARG A 221 5.13 19.87 -9.94
CA ARG A 221 5.62 21.23 -9.83
C ARG A 221 5.95 21.60 -8.39
N VAL A 222 5.07 21.27 -7.45
CA VAL A 222 5.28 21.61 -6.03
C VAL A 222 6.43 20.80 -5.44
N LEU A 223 6.39 19.46 -5.56
CA LEU A 223 7.33 18.60 -4.83
C LEU A 223 8.71 18.50 -5.50
N VAL A 224 8.79 18.66 -6.82
CA VAL A 224 10.03 18.54 -7.61
C VAL A 224 10.59 19.91 -7.94
N ASP A 225 9.82 20.77 -8.61
CA ASP A 225 10.37 22.00 -9.19
C ASP A 225 10.54 23.10 -8.13
N GLU A 226 9.53 23.30 -7.29
CA GLU A 226 9.52 24.39 -6.30
C GLU A 226 10.23 24.02 -5.01
N LEU A 227 9.94 22.85 -4.45
CA LEU A 227 10.50 22.42 -3.18
C LEU A 227 11.78 21.59 -3.31
N GLN A 228 12.05 21.03 -4.49
CA GLN A 228 13.18 20.12 -4.73
C GLN A 228 13.25 19.00 -3.68
N ALA A 229 12.08 18.59 -3.20
CA ALA A 229 11.94 17.66 -2.11
C ALA A 229 11.93 16.21 -2.60
N LEU A 230 11.48 15.98 -3.83
CA LEU A 230 11.48 14.68 -4.49
C LEU A 230 12.16 14.78 -5.86
N THR A 231 12.74 13.67 -6.30
CA THR A 231 13.14 13.49 -7.70
C THR A 231 11.92 13.24 -8.58
N SER A 232 12.04 13.44 -9.90
CA SER A 232 10.96 13.10 -10.85
C SER A 232 10.55 11.62 -10.77
N ALA A 233 11.50 10.71 -10.54
CA ALA A 233 11.23 9.28 -10.37
C ALA A 233 10.44 8.98 -9.09
N GLN A 234 10.79 9.62 -7.97
CA GLN A 234 10.03 9.52 -6.72
C GLN A 234 8.63 10.11 -6.87
N CYS A 235 8.49 11.24 -7.56
CA CYS A 235 7.18 11.83 -7.82
C CYS A 235 6.30 10.90 -8.67
N ALA A 236 6.85 10.29 -9.73
CA ALA A 236 6.13 9.30 -10.53
C ALA A 236 5.71 8.07 -9.69
N ALA A 237 6.58 7.59 -8.80
CA ALA A 237 6.25 6.52 -7.87
C ALA A 237 5.14 6.92 -6.89
N LEU A 238 5.22 8.11 -6.28
CA LEU A 238 4.17 8.64 -5.41
C LEU A 238 2.82 8.67 -6.12
N LEU A 239 2.77 9.17 -7.37
CA LEU A 239 1.56 9.25 -8.16
C LEU A 239 0.96 7.88 -8.46
N ARG A 240 1.77 6.84 -8.72
CA ARG A 240 1.27 5.46 -8.86
C ARG A 240 0.68 4.90 -7.58
N ARG A 241 1.20 5.33 -6.42
CA ARG A 241 0.66 4.94 -5.11
C ARG A 241 -0.66 5.65 -4.80
N LEU A 242 -0.78 6.93 -5.14
CA LEU A 242 -1.99 7.74 -4.96
C LEU A 242 -3.08 7.43 -5.98
N SER A 243 -2.71 7.04 -7.20
CA SER A 243 -3.65 6.81 -8.31
C SER A 243 -3.42 5.45 -8.95
N PRO A 244 -3.88 4.35 -8.33
CA PRO A 244 -3.71 3.00 -8.88
C PRO A 244 -4.38 2.81 -10.26
N GLY A 245 -5.34 3.67 -10.61
CA GLY A 245 -6.01 3.70 -11.92
C GLY A 245 -5.29 4.51 -13.02
N ASN A 246 -4.16 5.15 -12.72
CA ASN A 246 -3.37 5.96 -13.67
C ASN A 246 -4.18 7.05 -14.41
N GLN A 247 -5.07 7.75 -13.71
CA GLN A 247 -5.98 8.75 -14.32
C GLN A 247 -5.35 10.15 -14.47
N GLY A 248 -4.04 10.32 -14.22
CA GLY A 248 -3.36 11.63 -14.25
C GLY A 248 -3.76 12.61 -13.13
N VAL A 249 -4.76 12.26 -12.33
CA VAL A 249 -5.24 13.01 -11.17
C VAL A 249 -5.16 12.12 -9.93
N ALA A 250 -4.64 12.67 -8.84
CA ALA A 250 -4.71 12.06 -7.51
C ALA A 250 -6.00 12.51 -6.84
N PRO A 251 -7.02 11.64 -6.75
CA PRO A 251 -8.27 12.03 -6.12
C PRO A 251 -8.02 12.25 -4.63
N MET A 252 -8.71 13.22 -4.04
CA MET A 252 -8.44 13.62 -2.65
C MET A 252 -8.78 12.52 -1.64
N ASP A 253 -9.65 11.56 -1.99
CA ASP A 253 -9.94 10.41 -1.15
C ASP A 253 -8.71 9.49 -1.00
N GLU A 254 -7.92 9.30 -2.05
CA GLU A 254 -6.68 8.51 -1.99
C GLU A 254 -5.59 9.24 -1.20
N ILE A 255 -5.48 10.56 -1.35
CA ILE A 255 -4.61 11.38 -0.50
C ILE A 255 -5.06 11.28 0.96
N ALA A 256 -6.36 11.36 1.23
CA ALA A 256 -6.92 11.22 2.57
C ALA A 256 -6.64 9.82 3.15
N LYS A 257 -6.76 8.73 2.37
CA LYS A 257 -6.37 7.37 2.80
C LYS A 257 -4.88 7.32 3.15
N LEU A 258 -4.02 8.01 2.38
CA LEU A 258 -2.60 8.09 2.68
C LEU A 258 -2.33 8.87 3.97
N LEU A 259 -3.09 9.92 4.28
CA LEU A 259 -2.92 10.76 5.47
C LEU A 259 -3.53 10.15 6.75
N CYS A 260 -4.70 9.52 6.65
CA CYS A 260 -5.45 9.03 7.80
C CYS A 260 -5.15 7.55 8.13
N GLY A 261 -4.80 6.74 7.12
CA GLY A 261 -4.66 5.30 7.28
C GLY A 261 -6.01 4.56 7.39
N PRO A 262 -5.99 3.28 7.80
CA PRO A 262 -7.22 2.50 7.92
C PRO A 262 -8.12 3.06 9.05
N PRO A 263 -9.44 3.18 8.83
CA PRO A 263 -10.36 3.63 9.86
C PRO A 263 -10.42 2.62 11.03
N PRO A 264 -10.61 3.09 12.28
CA PRO A 264 -10.69 2.22 13.46
C PRO A 264 -11.79 1.15 13.36
N GLU A 265 -12.88 1.46 12.64
CA GLU A 265 -14.05 0.59 12.45
C GLU A 265 -13.72 -0.70 11.69
N LEU A 266 -12.76 -0.68 10.76
CA LEU A 266 -12.32 -1.90 10.09
C LEU A 266 -11.63 -2.87 11.05
N SER A 267 -10.99 -2.33 12.10
CA SER A 267 -10.37 -3.15 13.14
C SER A 267 -11.43 -3.84 14.01
N SER A 268 -12.52 -3.15 14.35
CA SER A 268 -13.61 -3.73 15.15
C SER A 268 -14.45 -4.74 14.36
N LEU A 269 -14.67 -4.51 13.07
CA LEU A 269 -15.35 -5.47 12.19
C LEU A 269 -14.60 -6.81 12.12
N GLN A 270 -13.27 -6.79 12.05
CA GLN A 270 -12.47 -8.01 12.08
C GLN A 270 -12.56 -8.75 13.42
N GLN A 271 -12.66 -8.00 14.53
CA GLN A 271 -12.86 -8.60 15.86
C GLN A 271 -14.22 -9.29 15.96
N SER A 272 -15.30 -8.67 15.48
CA SER A 272 -16.64 -9.28 15.46
C SER A 272 -16.71 -10.52 14.57
N GLN A 273 -16.02 -10.53 13.42
CA GLN A 273 -15.94 -11.73 12.57
C GLN A 273 -15.21 -12.88 13.27
N ARG A 274 -14.20 -12.59 14.08
CA ARG A 274 -13.49 -13.61 14.87
C ARG A 274 -14.40 -14.26 15.91
N GLU A 275 -15.25 -13.48 16.56
CA GLU A 275 -16.22 -13.99 17.55
C GLU A 275 -17.27 -14.90 16.90
N ARG A 276 -17.75 -14.56 15.70
CA ARG A 276 -18.70 -15.41 14.97
C ARG A 276 -18.09 -16.73 14.50
N ASN A 277 -16.85 -16.68 14.00
CA ASN A 277 -16.16 -17.86 13.48
C ASN A 277 -15.56 -18.75 14.59
N GLY A 278 -15.30 -18.19 15.78
CA GLY A 278 -14.76 -18.91 16.93
C GLY A 278 -15.80 -19.71 17.74
N SER A 279 -17.09 -19.64 17.38
CA SER A 279 -18.17 -20.37 18.06
C SER A 279 -18.27 -21.87 17.67
N VAL A 280 -17.29 -22.43 16.96
CA VAL A 280 -17.21 -23.88 16.78
C VAL A 280 -16.70 -24.50 18.08
N SER A 281 -17.64 -24.95 18.91
CA SER A 281 -17.39 -25.57 20.21
C SER A 281 -16.24 -26.60 20.18
N PRO A 282 -15.30 -26.54 21.14
CA PRO A 282 -14.27 -27.56 21.29
C PRO A 282 -14.89 -28.80 21.94
N LEU A 283 -15.65 -29.59 21.17
CA LEU A 283 -16.28 -30.82 21.66
C LEU A 283 -15.78 -32.11 21.00
N HIS A 284 -14.78 -32.06 20.11
CA HIS A 284 -14.23 -33.25 19.46
C HIS A 284 -12.69 -33.27 19.36
N ALA A 285 -12.00 -33.10 20.49
CA ALA A 285 -10.54 -33.32 20.57
C ALA A 285 -10.17 -34.41 21.61
N ALA A 286 -11.04 -35.40 21.80
CA ALA A 286 -10.72 -36.59 22.57
C ALA A 286 -11.25 -37.81 21.84
N SER A 287 -10.41 -38.45 21.02
CA SER A 287 -10.43 -39.87 20.63
C SER A 287 -9.52 -40.04 19.44
N PHE A 288 -8.25 -40.41 19.63
CA PHE A 288 -7.43 -41.24 18.73
C PHE A 288 -6.04 -41.41 19.37
N LEU A 289 -6.01 -42.13 20.49
CA LEU A 289 -4.83 -42.85 20.95
C LEU A 289 -5.25 -44.30 21.21
N THR A 290 -5.48 -45.04 20.14
CA THR A 290 -5.53 -46.50 20.21
C THR A 290 -4.21 -47.00 19.65
N VAL A 291 -3.21 -47.09 20.53
CA VAL A 291 -1.94 -47.78 20.26
C VAL A 291 -2.25 -49.27 20.21
N GLY A 292 -2.30 -49.82 19.01
CA GLY A 292 -2.29 -51.26 18.80
C GLY A 292 -0.89 -51.81 19.08
N GLN A 293 -0.71 -52.44 20.24
CA GLN A 293 0.42 -53.32 20.49
C GLN A 293 0.22 -54.60 19.68
N ALA A 294 1.09 -54.83 18.70
CA ALA A 294 1.24 -56.12 18.04
C ALA A 294 2.15 -57.02 18.89
N SER A 295 1.63 -58.18 19.30
CA SER A 295 2.41 -59.29 19.86
C SER A 295 3.17 -60.00 18.74
N PRO A 296 4.44 -60.39 18.94
CA PRO A 296 5.07 -61.41 18.13
C PRO A 296 4.90 -62.78 18.80
N THR A 297 4.20 -63.68 18.10
CA THR A 297 4.31 -65.13 18.29
C THR A 297 5.24 -65.70 17.23
N ALA A 298 6.07 -66.64 17.68
CA ALA A 298 7.01 -67.53 16.97
C ALA A 298 8.49 -67.13 17.10
#